data_AF-A0A940TB53-F1
#
_entry.id   AF-A0A940TB53-F1
#
_cell.length_a   1.000
_cell.length_b   1.000
_cell.length_c   1.000
_cell.angle_alpha   90.00
_cell.angle_beta   90.00
_cell.angle_gamma   90.00
#
_symmetry.space_group_name_H-M   'P 1'
#
loop_
_entity.id
_entity.type
_entity.pdbx_description
1 polymer ?
#
loop_
_entity_poly.entity_id
_entity_poly.type
_entity_poly.pdbx_seq_one_letter_code
_entity_poly.pdbx_strand_id
1 'polypeptide(L)'
;MIYNEENPEVGDGVYDGYDLDCERLTYIYSGGNAVCWHPNKDDNGDWYLDYHSVDLEFVNKTIKVPDSINGKIMHYIVGSSEVKAFDLNPENPYMECVDNVIFSEDKKKLMSYASLNERTEYIIPDGTKIIGEQALFNCENLSQISMPNTVVNIEKGAMWSNDNLRTISFSKNIKVIPDSCFSYCDNLETINIPQNSKLKVIEYDAFYGCNKLSILYLPSFEIEIDRSAFGATYEKTLKTQLKSYVQPQITVSENKLSWEKIPNASYYEIYQKLNSGEYKLLKTTKATACKFTTLKSGKNYTFAVKPVAVIPAANFDKEKDEGVYPETFTIEGTMSEDIVLTGK
;
A
#
# COMPACT_ATOMS: atom_id res chain seq x y z
N MET A 1 -20.92 -2.33 -4.87
CA MET A 1 -22.20 -2.65 -4.21
C MET A 1 -22.84 -1.33 -3.87
N ILE A 2 -24.07 -1.08 -4.34
CA ILE A 2 -24.80 0.15 -4.00
C ILE A 2 -25.40 -0.09 -2.62
N TYR A 3 -24.91 0.63 -1.62
CA TYR A 3 -25.56 0.74 -0.31
C TYR A 3 -26.77 1.65 -0.53
N ASN A 4 -27.99 1.14 -0.30
CA ASN A 4 -29.21 1.94 -0.36
C ASN A 4 -29.85 1.92 1.02
N GLU A 5 -29.94 3.08 1.66
CA GLU A 5 -30.25 3.30 3.08
C GLU A 5 -31.76 3.24 3.41
N GLU A 6 -32.61 2.69 2.56
CA GLU A 6 -34.06 2.78 2.74
C GLU A 6 -34.70 1.40 2.98
N ASN A 7 -35.13 1.20 4.24
CA ASN A 7 -35.92 0.11 4.86
C ASN A 7 -35.18 -1.09 5.50
N PRO A 8 -35.03 -1.11 6.84
CA PRO A 8 -34.79 -2.34 7.58
C PRO A 8 -36.15 -2.92 8.01
N GLU A 9 -36.75 -3.77 7.19
CA GLU A 9 -37.72 -4.74 7.69
C GLU A 9 -37.22 -6.14 7.35
N VAL A 10 -36.43 -6.73 8.25
CA VAL A 10 -36.11 -8.17 8.21
C VAL A 10 -36.08 -8.70 9.64
N GLY A 11 -36.85 -9.77 9.86
CA GLY A 11 -37.31 -10.21 11.18
C GLY A 11 -36.23 -10.75 12.12
N ASP A 12 -36.50 -10.55 13.41
CA ASP A 12 -35.75 -11.08 14.54
C ASP A 12 -35.85 -12.61 14.60
N GLY A 13 -34.93 -13.29 13.90
CA GLY A 13 -34.69 -14.71 14.08
C GLY A 13 -33.55 -14.93 15.08
N VAL A 14 -33.88 -15.08 16.37
CA VAL A 14 -32.91 -15.60 17.36
C VAL A 14 -32.71 -17.09 17.08
N TYR A 15 -31.65 -17.43 16.35
CA TYR A 15 -31.18 -18.82 16.22
C TYR A 15 -30.29 -19.15 17.42
N ASP A 16 -30.84 -19.86 18.40
CA ASP A 16 -30.08 -20.51 19.46
C ASP A 16 -29.27 -21.68 18.86
N GLY A 17 -28.08 -21.37 18.36
CA GLY A 17 -27.17 -22.35 17.80
C GLY A 17 -26.03 -21.66 17.08
N TYR A 18 -24.89 -21.52 17.75
CA TYR A 18 -23.66 -20.93 17.19
C TYR A 18 -23.16 -21.73 15.99
N ASP A 19 -23.58 -21.35 14.78
CA ASP A 19 -23.02 -21.87 13.54
C ASP A 19 -21.71 -21.11 13.22
N LEU A 20 -20.63 -21.58 13.86
CA LEU A 20 -19.26 -21.05 13.71
C LEU A 20 -18.58 -21.52 12.42
N ASP A 21 -19.29 -22.21 11.52
CA ASP A 21 -18.82 -22.51 10.15
C ASP A 21 -19.01 -21.34 9.18
N CYS A 22 -19.31 -20.15 9.71
CA CYS A 22 -19.42 -18.91 8.94
C CYS A 22 -18.08 -18.51 8.29
N GLU A 23 -17.94 -18.81 7.01
CA GLU A 23 -16.81 -18.40 6.16
C GLU A 23 -16.88 -16.92 5.70
N ARG A 24 -17.76 -16.05 6.27
CA ARG A 24 -17.96 -14.60 5.90
C ARG A 24 -18.58 -13.70 7.01
N LEU A 25 -17.86 -13.44 8.11
CA LEU A 25 -18.27 -12.57 9.24
C LEU A 25 -17.94 -11.05 9.00
N THR A 26 -18.60 -10.37 8.09
CA THR A 26 -18.06 -9.16 7.44
C THR A 26 -17.75 -7.88 8.27
N TYR A 27 -18.22 -7.60 9.49
CA TYR A 27 -17.83 -6.35 10.23
C TYR A 27 -18.02 -6.39 11.76
N ILE A 28 -17.09 -5.85 12.57
CA ILE A 28 -17.42 -5.39 13.94
C ILE A 28 -17.91 -3.95 13.88
N TYR A 29 -19.16 -3.73 14.30
CA TYR A 29 -19.69 -2.39 14.53
C TYR A 29 -19.30 -1.90 15.93
N SER A 30 -19.18 -0.57 16.05
CA SER A 30 -19.01 0.14 17.33
C SER A 30 -20.00 -0.39 18.37
N GLY A 31 -19.50 -0.98 19.46
CA GLY A 31 -20.33 -1.51 20.55
C GLY A 31 -20.18 -3.02 20.85
N GLY A 32 -19.35 -3.76 20.11
CA GLY A 32 -19.07 -5.19 20.39
C GLY A 32 -19.88 -6.17 19.55
N ASN A 33 -20.70 -5.70 18.60
CA ASN A 33 -21.46 -6.58 17.71
C ASN A 33 -20.65 -6.87 16.45
N ALA A 34 -20.31 -8.13 16.23
CA ALA A 34 -19.71 -8.60 14.99
C ALA A 34 -20.81 -9.15 14.08
N VAL A 35 -20.94 -8.70 12.84
CA VAL A 35 -22.02 -9.06 11.91
C VAL A 35 -21.45 -9.78 10.70
N CYS A 36 -21.90 -11.00 10.46
CA CYS A 36 -21.71 -11.75 9.21
C CYS A 36 -22.73 -11.33 8.19
N TRP A 37 -22.37 -11.28 6.90
CA TRP A 37 -23.33 -11.08 5.83
C TRP A 37 -23.19 -12.21 4.78
N HIS A 38 -24.28 -12.91 4.51
CA HIS A 38 -24.33 -14.03 3.57
C HIS A 38 -25.21 -13.69 2.37
N PRO A 39 -24.68 -13.70 1.14
CA PRO A 39 -25.52 -13.64 -0.04
C PRO A 39 -26.26 -14.98 -0.19
N ASN A 40 -27.58 -14.96 -0.02
CA ASN A 40 -28.47 -16.08 -0.19
C ASN A 40 -29.45 -15.84 -1.34
N LYS A 41 -30.16 -16.88 -1.76
CA LYS A 41 -31.27 -16.76 -2.70
C LYS A 41 -32.55 -17.20 -2.04
N ASP A 42 -33.61 -16.43 -2.24
CA ASP A 42 -34.94 -16.83 -1.79
C ASP A 42 -35.50 -17.98 -2.65
N ASP A 43 -36.68 -18.48 -2.31
CA ASP A 43 -37.35 -19.54 -3.06
C ASP A 43 -37.66 -19.16 -4.52
N ASN A 44 -37.63 -17.86 -4.86
CA ASN A 44 -37.82 -17.34 -6.22
C ASN A 44 -36.50 -17.23 -6.99
N GLY A 45 -35.36 -17.47 -6.33
CA GLY A 45 -34.02 -17.36 -6.89
C GLY A 45 -33.44 -15.95 -6.89
N ASP A 46 -34.11 -15.00 -6.22
CA ASP A 46 -33.68 -13.62 -6.04
C ASP A 46 -32.63 -13.53 -4.93
N TRP A 47 -31.57 -12.77 -5.17
CA TRP A 47 -30.48 -12.62 -4.21
C TRP A 47 -30.90 -11.69 -3.05
N TYR A 48 -30.68 -12.13 -1.82
CA TYR A 48 -30.79 -11.32 -0.61
C TYR A 48 -29.55 -11.49 0.28
N LEU A 49 -29.38 -10.56 1.23
CA LEU A 49 -28.26 -10.59 2.17
C LEU A 49 -28.81 -10.98 3.55
N ASP A 50 -28.45 -12.17 4.01
CA ASP A 50 -28.72 -12.66 5.36
C ASP A 50 -27.61 -12.16 6.29
N TYR A 51 -27.88 -11.98 7.58
CA TYR A 51 -26.83 -11.59 8.52
C TYR A 51 -26.90 -12.33 9.86
N HIS A 52 -25.73 -12.56 10.47
CA HIS A 52 -25.61 -13.21 11.76
C HIS A 52 -24.77 -12.33 12.69
N SER A 53 -25.31 -11.94 13.84
CA SER A 53 -24.55 -11.20 14.84
C SER A 53 -23.91 -12.13 15.87
N VAL A 54 -22.60 -11.99 16.06
CA VAL A 54 -21.87 -12.53 17.21
C VAL A 54 -21.61 -11.37 18.16
N ASP A 55 -22.27 -11.42 19.32
CA ASP A 55 -22.01 -10.47 20.40
C ASP A 55 -20.65 -10.82 21.02
N LEU A 56 -19.65 -9.99 20.76
CA LEU A 56 -18.37 -10.05 21.43
C LEU A 56 -18.46 -9.25 22.72
N GLU A 57 -17.93 -9.81 23.81
CA GLU A 57 -17.83 -9.06 25.07
C GLU A 57 -16.87 -7.88 24.86
N PHE A 58 -17.43 -6.67 24.81
CA PHE A 58 -16.72 -5.41 24.60
C PHE A 58 -16.85 -4.53 25.84
N VAL A 59 -15.83 -4.59 26.70
CA VAL A 59 -15.84 -3.90 27.99
C VAL A 59 -14.63 -2.96 28.05
N ASN A 60 -14.88 -1.68 28.36
CA ASN A 60 -13.82 -0.66 28.44
C ASN A 60 -12.92 -0.62 27.20
N LYS A 61 -13.52 -0.71 26.01
CA LYS A 61 -12.81 -0.73 24.73
C LYS A 61 -11.87 -1.93 24.52
N THR A 62 -12.07 -3.00 25.28
CA THR A 62 -11.34 -4.27 25.14
C THR A 62 -12.28 -5.30 24.53
N ILE A 63 -11.85 -5.95 23.45
CA ILE A 63 -12.56 -7.08 22.86
C ILE A 63 -12.05 -8.35 23.52
N LYS A 64 -12.94 -9.13 24.11
CA LYS A 64 -12.63 -10.51 24.49
C LYS A 64 -12.80 -11.41 23.27
N VAL A 65 -11.72 -12.05 22.87
CA VAL A 65 -11.68 -12.94 21.71
C VAL A 65 -12.07 -14.36 22.17
N PRO A 66 -13.21 -14.92 21.73
CA PRO A 66 -13.59 -16.28 22.07
C PRO A 66 -12.59 -17.33 21.55
N ASP A 67 -12.34 -18.37 22.34
CA ASP A 67 -11.45 -19.49 21.99
C ASP A 67 -11.90 -20.25 20.73
N SER A 68 -13.19 -20.19 20.41
CA SER A 68 -13.77 -20.80 19.22
C SER A 68 -13.42 -20.07 17.93
N ILE A 69 -13.00 -18.81 17.99
CA ILE A 69 -12.60 -18.06 16.80
C ILE A 69 -11.22 -18.55 16.37
N ASN A 70 -11.18 -19.12 15.17
CA ASN A 70 -9.94 -19.58 14.55
C ASN A 70 -9.38 -18.53 13.57
N GLY A 71 -8.15 -18.74 13.09
CA GLY A 71 -7.46 -17.80 12.21
C GLY A 71 -8.14 -17.55 10.85
N LYS A 72 -9.09 -18.39 10.42
CA LYS A 72 -9.88 -18.13 9.20
C LYS A 72 -11.00 -17.10 9.46
N ILE A 73 -11.57 -17.15 10.66
CA ILE A 73 -12.67 -16.31 11.12
C ILE A 73 -12.14 -14.99 11.73
N MET A 74 -10.84 -14.87 11.97
CA MET A 74 -10.30 -13.64 12.55
C MET A 74 -10.41 -12.40 11.67
N HIS A 75 -10.48 -12.52 10.34
CA HIS A 75 -10.57 -11.35 9.45
C HIS A 75 -11.82 -10.50 9.65
N TYR A 76 -12.70 -10.99 10.51
CA TYR A 76 -14.03 -10.49 10.80
C TYR A 76 -14.13 -9.76 12.15
N ILE A 77 -13.10 -9.89 13.00
CA ILE A 77 -12.87 -9.01 14.17
C ILE A 77 -12.10 -7.75 13.76
N VAL A 78 -11.57 -7.76 12.54
CA VAL A 78 -10.68 -6.75 11.99
C VAL A 78 -11.54 -5.61 11.43
N GLY A 79 -11.09 -4.37 11.58
CA GLY A 79 -11.87 -3.21 11.15
C GLY A 79 -12.71 -2.54 12.24
N SER A 80 -12.60 -2.95 13.50
CA SER A 80 -13.28 -2.28 14.61
C SER A 80 -12.63 -0.92 14.91
N SER A 81 -13.40 0.16 14.76
CA SER A 81 -13.06 1.44 15.37
C SER A 81 -13.19 1.35 16.89
N GLU A 82 -12.41 2.15 17.63
CA GLU A 82 -12.44 2.27 19.09
C GLU A 82 -11.87 1.12 19.95
N VAL A 83 -11.05 0.21 19.43
CA VAL A 83 -10.46 -0.87 20.24
C VAL A 83 -9.14 -0.47 20.85
N LYS A 84 -9.03 -0.55 22.18
CA LYS A 84 -7.80 -0.32 22.94
C LYS A 84 -6.96 -1.58 23.12
N ALA A 85 -7.60 -2.73 23.32
CA ALA A 85 -6.92 -3.98 23.64
C ALA A 85 -7.72 -5.20 23.20
N PHE A 86 -7.02 -6.33 23.10
CA PHE A 86 -7.62 -7.64 22.89
C PHE A 86 -7.31 -8.52 24.10
N ASP A 87 -8.35 -9.07 24.72
CA ASP A 87 -8.25 -10.14 25.70
C ASP A 87 -8.35 -11.48 24.95
N LEU A 88 -7.19 -12.04 24.63
CA LEU A 88 -7.05 -13.31 23.91
C LEU A 88 -6.49 -14.35 24.87
N ASN A 89 -7.09 -15.53 24.90
CA ASN A 89 -6.53 -16.68 25.62
C ASN A 89 -5.09 -16.97 25.14
N PRO A 90 -4.08 -16.93 26.03
CA PRO A 90 -2.69 -17.19 25.67
C PRO A 90 -2.44 -18.59 25.11
N GLU A 91 -3.35 -19.55 25.36
CA GLU A 91 -3.28 -20.92 24.83
C GLU A 91 -4.07 -21.09 23.52
N ASN A 92 -4.54 -19.99 22.89
CA ASN A 92 -5.26 -20.07 21.62
C ASN A 92 -4.37 -20.71 20.53
N PRO A 93 -4.77 -21.84 19.91
CA PRO A 93 -3.92 -22.57 18.99
C PRO A 93 -3.83 -21.94 17.58
N TYR A 94 -4.52 -20.84 17.33
CA TYR A 94 -4.64 -20.24 16.00
C TYR A 94 -3.99 -18.86 15.87
N MET A 95 -3.81 -18.16 17.00
CA MET A 95 -3.39 -16.77 17.00
C MET A 95 -2.69 -16.38 18.30
N GLU A 96 -1.92 -15.30 18.23
CA GLU A 96 -1.23 -14.72 19.37
C GLU A 96 -1.48 -13.22 19.40
N CYS A 97 -1.71 -12.67 20.59
CA CYS A 97 -1.82 -11.23 20.80
C CYS A 97 -0.54 -10.72 21.46
N VAL A 98 0.21 -9.88 20.76
CA VAL A 98 1.42 -9.24 21.27
C VAL A 98 1.22 -7.74 21.21
N ASP A 99 1.26 -7.09 22.37
CA ASP A 99 1.10 -5.64 22.52
C ASP A 99 -0.13 -5.07 21.79
N ASN A 100 -1.28 -5.72 21.96
CA ASN A 100 -2.55 -5.38 21.31
C ASN A 100 -2.50 -5.46 19.77
N VAL A 101 -1.69 -6.39 19.26
CA VAL A 101 -1.65 -6.78 17.86
C VAL A 101 -1.84 -8.29 17.76
N ILE A 102 -2.88 -8.71 17.06
CA ILE A 102 -3.16 -10.12 16.81
C ILE A 102 -2.42 -10.57 15.55
N PHE A 103 -1.68 -11.67 15.69
CA PHE A 103 -1.01 -12.38 14.61
C PHE A 103 -1.57 -13.79 14.47
N SER A 104 -1.35 -14.43 13.31
CA SER A 104 -1.48 -15.88 13.20
C SER A 104 -0.52 -16.58 14.16
N GLU A 105 -0.82 -17.82 14.56
CA GLU A 105 0.02 -18.62 15.47
C GLU A 105 1.50 -18.67 15.01
N ASP A 106 1.73 -18.80 13.71
CA ASP A 106 3.07 -18.81 13.12
C ASP A 106 3.71 -17.42 12.92
N LYS A 107 3.01 -16.35 13.35
CA LYS A 107 3.35 -14.93 13.21
C LYS A 107 3.58 -14.45 11.78
N LYS A 108 3.17 -15.23 10.76
CA LYS A 108 3.36 -14.83 9.37
C LYS A 108 2.29 -13.85 8.87
N LYS A 109 1.14 -13.76 9.53
CA LYS A 109 0.07 -12.82 9.18
C LYS A 109 -0.22 -11.88 10.34
N LEU A 110 -0.10 -10.56 10.11
CA LEU A 110 -0.66 -9.55 11.00
C LEU A 110 -2.16 -9.50 10.71
N MET A 111 -2.97 -9.82 11.71
CA MET A 111 -4.41 -10.01 11.56
C MET A 111 -5.17 -8.77 12.01
N SER A 112 -4.87 -8.24 13.20
CA SER A 112 -5.56 -7.07 13.73
C SER A 112 -4.63 -6.23 14.59
N TYR A 113 -4.74 -4.91 14.47
CA TYR A 113 -4.06 -3.92 15.30
C TYR A 113 -5.12 -3.10 16.02
N ALA A 114 -5.01 -2.98 17.34
CA ALA A 114 -5.98 -2.21 18.12
C ALA A 114 -5.98 -0.74 17.68
N SER A 115 -7.13 -0.24 17.22
CA SER A 115 -7.25 1.09 16.60
C SER A 115 -6.86 2.25 17.55
N LEU A 116 -6.99 2.05 18.86
CA LEU A 116 -6.60 2.99 19.92
C LEU A 116 -5.26 2.63 20.59
N ASN A 117 -4.44 1.78 19.97
CA ASN A 117 -3.08 1.55 20.46
C ASN A 117 -2.35 2.89 20.59
N GLU A 118 -1.66 3.10 21.71
CA GLU A 118 -1.04 4.38 22.07
C GLU A 118 0.24 4.66 21.27
N ARG A 119 0.74 3.68 20.50
CA ARG A 119 1.92 3.82 19.65
C ARG A 119 1.67 4.77 18.48
N THR A 120 2.60 5.70 18.30
CA THR A 120 2.65 6.58 17.13
C THR A 120 3.41 5.97 15.96
N GLU A 121 4.27 4.99 16.23
CA GLU A 121 5.06 4.29 15.21
C GLU A 121 4.93 2.79 15.39
N TYR A 122 4.82 2.08 14.27
CA TYR A 122 4.76 0.62 14.29
C TYR A 122 5.72 0.02 13.26
N ILE A 123 6.69 -0.75 13.78
CA ILE A 123 7.58 -1.57 12.98
C ILE A 123 6.96 -2.97 12.95
N ILE A 124 6.49 -3.39 11.78
CA ILE A 124 5.96 -4.73 11.61
C ILE A 124 7.10 -5.72 11.87
N PRO A 125 6.92 -6.75 12.73
CA PRO A 125 8.00 -7.66 13.09
C PRO A 125 8.58 -8.42 11.88
N ASP A 126 9.91 -8.58 11.88
CA ASP A 126 10.60 -9.45 10.94
C ASP A 126 10.02 -10.88 10.98
N GLY A 127 9.82 -11.47 9.81
CA GLY A 127 9.16 -12.78 9.68
C GLY A 127 7.71 -12.67 9.19
N THR A 128 7.03 -11.56 9.48
CA THR A 128 5.69 -11.25 8.94
C THR A 128 5.73 -11.28 7.41
N LYS A 129 4.81 -12.03 6.79
CA LYS A 129 4.68 -12.22 5.34
C LYS A 129 3.47 -11.50 4.75
N ILE A 130 2.38 -11.44 5.51
CA ILE A 130 1.08 -10.95 5.07
C ILE A 130 0.59 -9.90 6.05
N ILE A 131 0.13 -8.77 5.52
CA ILE A 131 -0.70 -7.82 6.27
C ILE A 131 -2.15 -8.13 5.87
N GLY A 132 -2.96 -8.53 6.84
CA GLY A 132 -4.32 -8.98 6.62
C GLY A 132 -5.26 -7.88 6.17
N GLU A 133 -6.41 -8.29 5.63
CA GLU A 133 -7.50 -7.40 5.26
C GLU A 133 -7.89 -6.54 6.45
N GLN A 134 -7.93 -5.22 6.26
CA GLN A 134 -8.23 -4.22 7.30
C GLN A 134 -7.37 -4.29 8.58
N ALA A 135 -6.23 -4.98 8.56
CA ALA A 135 -5.48 -5.32 9.78
C ALA A 135 -4.98 -4.12 10.60
N LEU A 136 -4.82 -2.96 9.98
CA LEU A 136 -4.51 -1.67 10.62
C LEU A 136 -5.57 -0.63 10.26
N PHE A 137 -6.85 -0.99 10.30
CA PHE A 137 -7.95 -0.07 10.04
C PHE A 137 -8.09 1.00 11.12
N ASN A 138 -8.26 2.26 10.69
CA ASN A 138 -8.60 3.40 11.54
C ASN A 138 -7.74 3.55 12.82
N CYS A 139 -6.42 3.36 12.71
CA CYS A 139 -5.51 3.50 13.84
C CYS A 139 -5.31 4.99 14.18
N GLU A 140 -5.94 5.44 15.26
CA GLU A 140 -6.04 6.87 15.59
C GLU A 140 -4.70 7.53 15.90
N ASN A 141 -3.74 6.81 16.48
CA ASN A 141 -2.47 7.40 16.90
C ASN A 141 -1.32 7.17 15.90
N LEU A 142 -1.49 6.23 14.96
CA LEU A 142 -0.39 5.71 14.16
C LEU A 142 -0.01 6.69 13.05
N SER A 143 1.18 7.28 13.16
CA SER A 143 1.71 8.25 12.20
C SER A 143 2.78 7.69 11.26
N GLN A 144 3.38 6.56 11.62
CA GLN A 144 4.39 5.89 10.81
C GLN A 144 4.28 4.36 10.86
N ILE A 145 4.36 3.73 9.69
CA ILE A 145 4.43 2.28 9.54
C ILE A 145 5.74 1.91 8.83
N SER A 146 6.46 0.93 9.38
CA SER A 146 7.64 0.35 8.73
C SER A 146 7.43 -1.14 8.43
N MET A 147 7.43 -1.50 7.15
CA MET A 147 7.28 -2.87 6.70
C MET A 147 8.65 -3.51 6.44
N PRO A 148 8.97 -4.65 7.05
CA PRO A 148 10.19 -5.37 6.74
C PRO A 148 10.09 -6.02 5.36
N ASN A 149 11.24 -6.28 4.74
CA ASN A 149 11.30 -6.95 3.43
C ASN A 149 10.75 -8.38 3.44
N THR A 150 10.43 -8.95 4.62
CA THR A 150 9.74 -10.24 4.71
C THR A 150 8.28 -10.15 4.27
N VAL A 151 7.64 -8.98 4.32
CA VAL A 151 6.27 -8.77 3.85
C VAL A 151 6.25 -8.88 2.33
N VAL A 152 5.41 -9.78 1.82
CA VAL A 152 5.25 -10.06 0.38
C VAL A 152 3.83 -9.83 -0.11
N ASN A 153 2.85 -9.77 0.80
CA ASN A 153 1.45 -9.57 0.48
C ASN A 153 0.80 -8.55 1.43
N ILE A 154 -0.05 -7.70 0.87
CA ILE A 154 -0.94 -6.79 1.59
C ILE A 154 -2.34 -7.12 1.07
N GLU A 155 -3.29 -7.34 1.96
CA GLU A 155 -4.68 -7.63 1.61
C GLU A 155 -5.53 -6.34 1.57
N LYS A 156 -6.75 -6.45 1.04
CA LYS A 156 -7.65 -5.33 0.81
C LYS A 156 -7.84 -4.46 2.04
N GLY A 157 -7.82 -3.13 1.86
CA GLY A 157 -8.11 -2.17 2.93
C GLY A 157 -7.20 -2.25 4.16
N ALA A 158 -6.04 -2.93 4.08
CA ALA A 158 -5.19 -3.24 5.24
C ALA A 158 -4.83 -2.03 6.11
N MET A 159 -4.79 -0.82 5.54
CA MET A 159 -4.44 0.43 6.22
C MET A 159 -5.47 1.53 5.89
N TRP A 160 -6.74 1.16 5.70
CA TRP A 160 -7.82 2.11 5.44
C TRP A 160 -8.11 2.99 6.67
N SER A 161 -8.33 4.29 6.42
CA SER A 161 -8.84 5.29 7.36
C SER A 161 -7.85 5.70 8.44
N ASN A 162 -6.55 5.56 8.17
CA ASN A 162 -5.51 6.01 9.09
C ASN A 162 -5.24 7.50 8.92
N ASP A 163 -6.11 8.34 9.47
CA ASP A 163 -6.02 9.80 9.30
C ASP A 163 -4.69 10.37 9.76
N ASN A 164 -4.07 9.84 10.83
CA ASN A 164 -2.80 10.35 11.36
C ASN A 164 -1.56 9.81 10.65
N LEU A 165 -1.70 8.83 9.74
CA LEU A 165 -0.58 8.22 9.02
C LEU A 165 0.06 9.21 8.06
N ARG A 166 1.34 9.53 8.28
CA ARG A 166 2.10 10.49 7.48
C ARG A 166 3.09 9.85 6.53
N THR A 167 3.70 8.74 6.97
CA THR A 167 4.76 8.07 6.22
C THR A 167 4.67 6.56 6.35
N ILE A 168 5.04 5.88 5.26
CA ILE A 168 5.09 4.42 5.19
C ILE A 168 6.39 4.02 4.53
N SER A 169 7.13 3.12 5.18
CA SER A 169 8.27 2.43 4.56
C SER A 169 7.80 1.08 4.02
N PHE A 170 7.74 0.96 2.70
CA PHE A 170 7.28 -0.25 2.04
C PHE A 170 8.36 -1.34 1.95
N SER A 171 7.92 -2.60 2.04
CA SER A 171 8.76 -3.74 1.64
C SER A 171 9.04 -3.69 0.14
N LYS A 172 10.28 -3.96 -0.26
CA LYS A 172 10.63 -4.09 -1.69
C LYS A 172 10.02 -5.33 -2.36
N ASN A 173 9.43 -6.24 -1.59
CA ASN A 173 8.95 -7.53 -2.11
C ASN A 173 7.44 -7.57 -2.38
N ILE A 174 6.69 -6.53 -2.03
CA ILE A 174 5.27 -6.46 -2.39
C ILE A 174 5.12 -6.33 -3.90
N LYS A 175 4.04 -6.92 -4.43
CA LYS A 175 3.72 -6.88 -5.87
C LYS A 175 2.53 -5.99 -6.17
N VAL A 176 1.66 -5.78 -5.20
CA VAL A 176 0.39 -5.10 -5.34
C VAL A 176 0.19 -4.19 -4.15
N ILE A 177 -0.27 -2.97 -4.40
CA ILE A 177 -0.96 -2.15 -3.41
C ILE A 177 -2.45 -2.37 -3.66
N PRO A 178 -3.15 -3.09 -2.77
CA PRO A 178 -4.46 -3.65 -3.05
C PRO A 178 -5.58 -2.61 -2.97
N ASP A 179 -6.77 -3.03 -3.36
CA ASP A 179 -8.01 -2.25 -3.26
C ASP A 179 -8.13 -1.55 -1.90
N SER A 180 -8.37 -0.25 -1.95
CA SER A 180 -8.64 0.61 -0.80
C SER A 180 -7.55 0.61 0.29
N CYS A 181 -6.33 0.14 -0.01
CA CYS A 181 -5.29 -0.14 0.99
C CYS A 181 -5.02 1.03 1.94
N PHE A 182 -4.99 2.26 1.43
CA PHE A 182 -4.73 3.49 2.16
C PHE A 182 -5.85 4.51 1.96
N SER A 183 -7.06 4.08 1.60
CA SER A 183 -8.16 5.03 1.44
C SER A 183 -8.34 5.84 2.72
N TYR A 184 -8.73 7.11 2.61
CA TYR A 184 -8.96 8.04 3.71
C TYR A 184 -7.79 8.12 4.69
N CYS A 185 -6.54 8.05 4.21
CA CYS A 185 -5.37 8.42 5.01
C CYS A 185 -5.08 9.91 4.78
N ASP A 186 -5.85 10.78 5.43
CA ASP A 186 -5.88 12.22 5.14
C ASP A 186 -4.54 12.94 5.32
N ASN A 187 -3.71 12.53 6.30
CA ASN A 187 -2.40 13.14 6.55
C ASN A 187 -1.24 12.48 5.81
N LEU A 188 -1.49 11.51 4.91
CA LEU A 188 -0.43 10.88 4.13
C LEU A 188 0.10 11.86 3.09
N GLU A 189 1.32 12.36 3.26
CA GLU A 189 1.86 13.45 2.43
C GLU A 189 2.65 12.94 1.22
N THR A 190 3.43 11.88 1.44
CA THR A 190 4.34 11.31 0.44
C THR A 190 4.37 9.79 0.53
N ILE A 191 4.51 9.15 -0.63
CA ILE A 191 4.69 7.71 -0.71
C ILE A 191 5.98 7.44 -1.47
N ASN A 192 6.86 6.66 -0.84
CA ASN A 192 8.14 6.26 -1.42
C ASN A 192 8.19 4.75 -1.59
N ILE A 193 8.02 4.29 -2.83
CA ILE A 193 8.20 2.89 -3.18
C ILE A 193 9.69 2.64 -3.46
N PRO A 194 10.35 1.67 -2.77
CA PRO A 194 11.78 1.43 -2.94
C PRO A 194 12.20 1.17 -4.39
N GLN A 195 13.37 1.68 -4.81
CA GLN A 195 13.88 1.56 -6.19
C GLN A 195 13.96 0.11 -6.73
N ASN A 196 14.22 -0.87 -5.87
CA ASN A 196 14.27 -2.29 -6.23
C ASN A 196 12.97 -3.03 -5.89
N SER A 197 11.85 -2.31 -5.83
CA SER A 197 10.56 -2.88 -5.51
C SER A 197 10.03 -3.77 -6.63
N LYS A 198 9.35 -4.85 -6.23
CA LYS A 198 8.63 -5.76 -7.10
C LYS A 198 7.19 -5.29 -7.41
N LEU A 199 6.82 -4.08 -6.99
CA LEU A 199 5.50 -3.51 -7.23
C LEU A 199 5.19 -3.51 -8.72
N LYS A 200 4.03 -4.05 -9.08
CA LYS A 200 3.52 -4.14 -10.44
C LYS A 200 2.14 -3.50 -10.60
N VAL A 201 1.34 -3.47 -9.55
CA VAL A 201 -0.04 -2.97 -9.61
C VAL A 201 -0.37 -2.09 -8.40
N ILE A 202 -1.05 -0.98 -8.66
CA ILE A 202 -1.79 -0.19 -7.67
C ILE A 202 -3.26 -0.30 -8.04
N GLU A 203 -4.07 -0.89 -7.18
CA GLU A 203 -5.47 -1.25 -7.46
C GLU A 203 -6.45 -0.10 -7.19
N TYR A 204 -7.74 -0.40 -7.42
CA TYR A 204 -8.88 0.50 -7.25
C TYR A 204 -8.88 1.17 -5.87
N ASP A 205 -9.16 2.48 -5.82
CA ASP A 205 -9.27 3.29 -4.59
C ASP A 205 -8.12 3.19 -3.57
N ALA A 206 -6.97 2.62 -3.95
CA ALA A 206 -5.84 2.38 -3.05
C ALA A 206 -5.42 3.60 -2.22
N PHE A 207 -5.60 4.81 -2.74
CA PHE A 207 -5.31 6.11 -2.12
C PHE A 207 -6.49 7.08 -2.23
N TYR A 208 -7.72 6.57 -2.38
CA TYR A 208 -8.92 7.40 -2.41
C TYR A 208 -9.03 8.23 -1.13
N GLY A 209 -9.26 9.55 -1.23
CA GLY A 209 -9.37 10.41 -0.05
C GLY A 209 -8.06 10.65 0.70
N CYS A 210 -6.88 10.35 0.13
CA CYS A 210 -5.60 10.77 0.72
C CYS A 210 -5.35 12.28 0.52
N ASN A 211 -6.02 13.12 1.31
CA ASN A 211 -6.17 14.54 1.00
C ASN A 211 -4.90 15.40 1.04
N LYS A 212 -3.83 14.94 1.68
CA LYS A 212 -2.53 15.64 1.70
C LYS A 212 -1.47 14.99 0.81
N LEU A 213 -1.81 13.90 0.13
CA LEU A 213 -0.84 13.20 -0.71
C LEU A 213 -0.50 14.10 -1.89
N SER A 214 0.74 14.57 -1.92
CA SER A 214 1.22 15.54 -2.92
C SER A 214 2.25 14.92 -3.87
N ILE A 215 2.99 13.91 -3.41
CA ILE A 215 4.05 13.26 -4.18
C ILE A 215 4.01 11.74 -4.02
N LEU A 216 4.06 11.04 -5.16
CA LEU A 216 4.27 9.60 -5.22
C LEU A 216 5.56 9.28 -5.99
N TYR A 217 6.50 8.56 -5.36
CA TYR A 217 7.72 8.04 -5.98
C TYR A 217 7.56 6.57 -6.34
N LEU A 218 7.65 6.28 -7.64
CA LEU A 218 7.57 4.93 -8.19
C LEU A 218 8.91 4.48 -8.79
N PRO A 219 9.31 3.21 -8.64
CA PRO A 219 10.61 2.69 -9.04
C PRO A 219 10.72 2.31 -10.53
N SER A 220 9.61 2.29 -11.26
CA SER A 220 9.57 1.89 -12.66
C SER A 220 8.32 2.40 -13.37
N PHE A 221 8.44 2.61 -14.68
CA PHE A 221 7.36 2.93 -15.61
C PHE A 221 6.42 1.76 -15.91
N GLU A 222 6.79 0.53 -15.54
CA GLU A 222 6.00 -0.69 -15.82
C GLU A 222 4.86 -0.93 -14.81
N ILE A 223 4.65 -0.03 -13.86
CA ILE A 223 3.62 -0.20 -12.84
C ILE A 223 2.26 0.12 -13.44
N GLU A 224 1.35 -0.85 -13.38
CA GLU A 224 -0.05 -0.63 -13.67
C GLU A 224 -0.72 0.11 -12.51
N ILE A 225 -1.42 1.20 -12.83
CA ILE A 225 -2.20 1.97 -11.88
C ILE A 225 -3.66 1.89 -12.33
N ASP A 226 -4.54 1.44 -11.44
CA ASP A 226 -5.97 1.41 -11.69
C ASP A 226 -6.51 2.82 -11.94
N ARG A 227 -7.56 2.91 -12.76
CA ARG A 227 -8.16 4.19 -13.15
C ARG A 227 -8.77 4.98 -11.96
N SER A 228 -8.97 4.31 -10.83
CA SER A 228 -9.55 4.91 -9.64
C SER A 228 -8.62 4.82 -8.43
N ALA A 229 -7.36 4.43 -8.62
CA ALA A 229 -6.41 4.25 -7.52
C ALA A 229 -6.27 5.48 -6.60
N PHE A 230 -6.56 6.68 -7.11
CA PHE A 230 -6.51 7.95 -6.37
C PHE A 230 -7.88 8.68 -6.38
N GLY A 231 -8.99 7.97 -6.65
CA GLY A 231 -10.32 8.55 -6.95
C GLY A 231 -10.69 8.51 -8.42
N ALA A 232 -11.95 8.83 -8.74
CA ALA A 232 -12.69 8.35 -9.92
C ALA A 232 -12.14 8.75 -11.31
N THR A 233 -10.98 9.40 -11.39
CA THR A 233 -10.59 10.21 -12.55
C THR A 233 -9.15 10.05 -13.07
N TYR A 234 -8.55 8.87 -12.90
CA TYR A 234 -7.32 8.54 -13.60
C TYR A 234 -7.65 8.14 -15.05
N GLU A 235 -7.70 9.14 -15.94
CA GLU A 235 -8.07 8.96 -17.34
C GLU A 235 -7.05 8.06 -18.10
N LYS A 236 -7.52 7.47 -19.20
CA LYS A 236 -6.80 6.62 -20.17
C LYS A 236 -5.46 7.22 -20.67
N THR A 237 -5.32 8.55 -20.57
CA THR A 237 -4.21 9.38 -21.07
C THR A 237 -2.86 9.07 -20.39
N LEU A 238 -2.85 8.77 -19.09
CA LEU A 238 -1.64 8.38 -18.35
C LEU A 238 -1.17 6.96 -18.70
N LYS A 239 -2.10 6.00 -18.83
CA LYS A 239 -1.79 4.63 -19.30
C LYS A 239 -1.14 4.64 -20.69
N THR A 240 -1.43 5.62 -21.55
CA THR A 240 -0.73 5.79 -22.84
C THR A 240 0.63 6.48 -22.73
N GLN A 241 0.83 7.37 -21.74
CA GLN A 241 2.14 8.01 -21.50
C GLN A 241 3.17 7.01 -20.95
N LEU A 242 2.77 6.07 -20.09
CA LEU A 242 3.71 5.15 -19.42
C LEU A 242 4.16 3.95 -20.28
N LYS A 243 3.48 3.67 -21.40
CA LYS A 243 3.60 2.41 -22.16
C LYS A 243 4.82 2.27 -23.09
N SER A 244 5.76 3.20 -23.11
CA SER A 244 6.85 3.22 -24.12
C SER A 244 8.24 3.48 -23.55
N TYR A 245 8.55 2.90 -22.38
CA TYR A 245 9.85 3.07 -21.76
C TYR A 245 10.88 2.00 -22.15
N VAL A 246 12.13 2.43 -22.35
CA VAL A 246 13.31 1.60 -22.62
C VAL A 246 14.44 2.11 -21.72
N GLN A 247 15.24 1.21 -21.15
CA GLN A 247 16.46 1.57 -20.42
C GLN A 247 17.38 2.48 -21.26
N PRO A 248 18.01 3.52 -20.69
CA PRO A 248 18.88 4.40 -21.45
C PRO A 248 20.04 3.62 -22.06
N GLN A 249 20.10 3.59 -23.39
CA GLN A 249 21.24 3.05 -24.11
C GLN A 249 22.33 4.13 -24.17
N ILE A 250 23.44 3.91 -23.48
CA ILE A 250 24.49 4.90 -23.31
C ILE A 250 25.59 4.71 -24.34
N THR A 251 25.90 5.76 -25.08
CA THR A 251 27.06 5.85 -25.95
C THR A 251 28.16 6.66 -25.28
N VAL A 252 29.40 6.17 -25.36
CA VAL A 252 30.58 6.80 -24.79
C VAL A 252 31.44 7.40 -25.91
N SER A 253 31.79 8.68 -25.81
CA SER A 253 32.80 9.30 -26.67
C SER A 253 33.70 10.24 -25.87
N GLU A 254 35.01 10.00 -25.92
CA GLU A 254 36.00 10.72 -25.10
C GLU A 254 35.62 10.70 -23.60
N ASN A 255 35.36 11.88 -23.01
CA ASN A 255 34.92 12.06 -21.63
C ASN A 255 33.43 12.42 -21.56
N LYS A 256 32.61 11.95 -22.50
CA LYS A 256 31.19 12.29 -22.62
C LYS A 256 30.33 11.02 -22.68
N LEU A 257 29.30 11.00 -21.85
CA LEU A 257 28.18 10.06 -21.95
C LEU A 257 27.06 10.74 -22.75
N SER A 258 26.44 10.01 -23.69
CA SER A 258 25.28 10.48 -24.45
C SER A 258 24.23 9.37 -24.53
N TRP A 259 22.96 9.74 -24.59
CA TRP A 259 21.84 8.80 -24.71
C TRP A 259 20.74 9.39 -25.58
N GLU A 260 19.79 8.55 -25.99
CA GLU A 260 18.60 9.02 -26.69
C GLU A 260 17.59 9.62 -25.71
N LYS A 261 16.79 10.57 -26.21
CA LYS A 261 15.72 11.14 -25.38
C LYS A 261 14.69 10.06 -25.10
N ILE A 262 14.55 9.70 -23.84
CA ILE A 262 13.53 8.77 -23.39
C ILE A 262 12.17 9.47 -23.36
N PRO A 263 11.11 8.88 -23.94
CA PRO A 263 9.76 9.40 -23.85
C PRO A 263 9.35 9.68 -22.40
N ASN A 264 8.75 10.84 -22.16
CA ASN A 264 8.25 11.29 -20.84
C ASN A 264 9.29 11.54 -19.75
N ALA A 265 10.60 11.31 -20.00
CA ALA A 265 11.64 11.70 -19.06
C ALA A 265 11.69 13.24 -18.97
N SER A 266 11.41 13.75 -17.77
CA SER A 266 11.49 15.18 -17.43
C SER A 266 12.94 15.62 -17.23
N TYR A 267 13.78 14.71 -16.71
CA TYR A 267 15.23 14.88 -16.56
C TYR A 267 15.92 13.52 -16.39
N TYR A 268 17.24 13.55 -16.27
CA TYR A 268 18.10 12.39 -16.04
C TYR A 268 18.99 12.65 -14.83
N GLU A 269 19.15 11.62 -14.01
CA GLU A 269 20.06 11.56 -12.88
C GLU A 269 21.30 10.76 -13.28
N ILE A 270 22.48 11.29 -13.00
CA ILE A 270 23.76 10.67 -13.34
C ILE A 270 24.41 10.24 -12.04
N TYR A 271 24.61 8.94 -11.91
CA TYR A 271 25.23 8.33 -10.76
C TYR A 271 26.66 7.90 -11.06
N GLN A 272 27.52 7.96 -10.04
CA GLN A 272 28.83 7.33 -10.05
C GLN A 272 28.85 6.19 -9.04
N LYS A 273 29.32 5.03 -9.48
CA LYS A 273 29.58 3.90 -8.58
C LYS A 273 30.85 4.15 -7.78
N LEU A 274 30.72 4.08 -6.46
CA LEU A 274 31.82 4.17 -5.50
C LEU A 274 32.54 2.83 -5.38
N ASN A 275 33.73 2.83 -4.79
CA ASN A 275 34.48 1.59 -4.51
C ASN A 275 33.73 0.65 -3.56
N SER A 276 32.78 1.15 -2.76
CA SER A 276 31.87 0.35 -1.93
C SER A 276 30.84 -0.43 -2.75
N GLY A 277 30.68 -0.13 -4.04
CA GLY A 277 29.61 -0.64 -4.89
C GLY A 277 28.34 0.22 -4.90
N GLU A 278 28.24 1.21 -4.02
CA GLU A 278 27.09 2.13 -3.94
C GLU A 278 27.10 3.16 -5.06
N TYR A 279 25.92 3.59 -5.50
CA TYR A 279 25.76 4.66 -6.47
C TYR A 279 25.56 6.00 -5.76
N LYS A 280 26.41 6.98 -6.07
CA LYS A 280 26.27 8.36 -5.60
C LYS A 280 25.74 9.24 -6.73
N LEU A 281 24.65 9.96 -6.48
CA LEU A 281 24.15 10.98 -7.41
C LEU A 281 25.22 12.06 -7.60
N LEU A 282 25.65 12.27 -8.84
CA LEU A 282 26.60 13.32 -9.19
C LEU A 282 25.90 14.57 -9.70
N LYS A 283 24.89 14.40 -10.56
CA LYS A 283 24.24 15.51 -11.26
C LYS A 283 22.89 15.13 -11.82
N THR A 284 21.98 16.10 -11.87
CA THR A 284 20.75 16.03 -12.67
C THR A 284 20.87 16.91 -13.92
N THR A 285 20.26 16.48 -15.02
CA THR A 285 20.30 17.21 -16.29
C THR A 285 19.06 16.95 -17.14
N LYS A 286 18.59 17.98 -17.86
CA LYS A 286 17.58 17.80 -18.93
C LYS A 286 18.21 17.46 -20.29
N ALA A 287 19.53 17.65 -20.41
CA ALA A 287 20.27 17.30 -21.61
C ALA A 287 20.43 15.78 -21.71
N THR A 288 20.47 15.26 -22.93
CA THR A 288 20.71 13.84 -23.22
C THR A 288 22.19 13.49 -23.32
N ALA A 289 23.03 14.29 -22.67
CA ALA A 289 24.46 14.04 -22.58
C ALA A 289 25.09 14.73 -21.38
N CYS A 290 26.20 14.17 -20.91
CA CYS A 290 27.03 14.75 -19.85
C CYS A 290 28.51 14.61 -20.19
N LYS A 291 29.23 15.74 -20.15
CA LYS A 291 30.68 15.78 -20.34
C LYS A 291 31.38 15.93 -18.99
N PHE A 292 32.41 15.14 -18.75
CA PHE A 292 33.23 15.16 -17.55
C PHE A 292 34.57 15.85 -17.85
N THR A 293 34.89 16.89 -17.07
CA THR A 293 36.12 17.68 -17.25
C THR A 293 37.15 17.46 -16.15
N THR A 294 36.79 16.73 -15.09
CA THR A 294 37.60 16.56 -13.87
C THR A 294 38.07 15.11 -13.66
N LEU A 295 37.90 14.23 -14.65
CA LEU A 295 38.38 12.86 -14.56
C LEU A 295 39.91 12.84 -14.55
N LYS A 296 40.50 12.13 -13.59
CA LYS A 296 41.96 12.00 -13.51
C LYS A 296 42.44 11.07 -14.61
N SER A 297 43.45 11.51 -15.37
CA SER A 297 44.02 10.71 -16.46
C SER A 297 44.47 9.33 -15.96
N GLY A 298 44.12 8.28 -16.72
CA GLY A 298 44.42 6.89 -16.40
C GLY A 298 43.55 6.24 -15.31
N LYS A 299 42.61 6.97 -14.70
CA LYS A 299 41.65 6.38 -13.74
C LYS A 299 40.34 5.99 -14.40
N ASN A 300 39.82 4.83 -14.01
CA ASN A 300 38.50 4.35 -14.41
C ASN A 300 37.44 4.82 -13.43
N TYR A 301 36.31 5.25 -13.98
CA TYR A 301 35.12 5.70 -13.26
C TYR A 301 33.93 4.95 -13.83
N THR A 302 33.06 4.43 -12.97
CA THR A 302 31.84 3.74 -13.40
C THR A 302 30.64 4.63 -13.15
N PHE A 303 29.80 4.79 -14.16
CA PHE A 303 28.62 5.65 -14.14
C PHE A 303 27.36 4.88 -14.52
N ALA A 304 26.20 5.40 -14.11
CA ALA A 304 24.89 4.96 -14.57
C ALA A 304 23.99 6.18 -14.76
N VAL A 305 23.03 6.09 -15.69
CA VAL A 305 22.05 7.14 -15.97
C VAL A 305 20.67 6.61 -15.62
N LYS A 306 19.90 7.37 -14.84
CA LYS A 306 18.51 7.06 -14.48
C LYS A 306 17.59 8.15 -15.05
N PRO A 307 16.64 7.83 -15.92
CA PRO A 307 15.64 8.80 -16.35
C PRO A 307 14.58 8.96 -15.26
N VAL A 308 14.06 10.17 -15.12
CA VAL A 308 13.00 10.48 -14.17
C VAL A 308 11.90 11.24 -14.90
N ALA A 309 10.67 10.73 -14.83
CA ALA A 309 9.49 11.45 -15.27
C ALA A 309 8.84 12.12 -14.07
N VAL A 310 8.45 13.39 -14.26
CA VAL A 310 7.60 14.12 -13.33
C VAL A 310 6.34 14.45 -14.09
N ILE A 311 5.22 13.87 -13.65
CA ILE A 311 3.92 14.03 -14.27
C ILE A 311 3.07 14.92 -13.36
N PRO A 312 2.76 16.15 -13.77
CA PRO A 312 1.92 17.05 -12.99
C PRO A 312 0.47 16.58 -12.91
N ALA A 313 -0.21 16.96 -11.83
CA ALA A 313 -1.62 16.64 -11.57
C ALA A 313 -2.64 17.19 -12.58
N ALA A 314 -2.23 18.08 -13.48
CA ALA A 314 -3.10 18.60 -14.54
C ALA A 314 -3.60 17.51 -15.51
N ASN A 315 -3.02 16.30 -15.46
CA ASN A 315 -3.45 15.14 -16.24
C ASN A 315 -4.56 14.30 -15.56
N PHE A 316 -5.04 14.69 -14.37
CA PHE A 316 -6.21 14.07 -13.73
C PHE A 316 -7.48 14.81 -14.17
N ASP A 317 -8.53 14.07 -14.52
CA ASP A 317 -9.82 14.65 -14.89
C ASP A 317 -10.49 15.20 -13.62
N LYS A 318 -10.40 16.51 -13.40
CA LYS A 318 -10.92 17.13 -12.17
C LYS A 318 -12.43 17.39 -12.20
N GLU A 319 -13.13 17.01 -13.28
CA GLU A 319 -14.53 17.40 -13.48
C GLU A 319 -15.55 16.43 -12.86
N LYS A 320 -15.11 15.31 -12.24
CA LYS A 320 -16.02 14.24 -11.79
C LYS A 320 -15.89 13.77 -10.35
N ASP A 321 -15.05 14.39 -9.52
CA ASP A 321 -14.85 13.92 -8.15
C ASP A 321 -14.33 15.01 -7.19
N GLU A 322 -14.66 14.89 -5.90
CA GLU A 322 -14.21 15.78 -4.81
C GLU A 322 -12.87 15.32 -4.19
N GLY A 323 -12.26 14.25 -4.72
CA GLY A 323 -10.97 13.74 -4.23
C GLY A 323 -9.77 14.66 -4.46
N VAL A 324 -8.76 14.59 -3.58
CA VAL A 324 -7.46 15.26 -3.77
C VAL A 324 -6.45 14.29 -4.38
N TYR A 325 -5.69 14.78 -5.36
CA TYR A 325 -4.72 14.01 -6.12
C TYR A 325 -3.30 14.47 -5.80
N PRO A 326 -2.28 13.60 -5.96
CA PRO A 326 -0.88 14.02 -5.88
C PRO A 326 -0.62 15.12 -6.90
N GLU A 327 -0.12 16.26 -6.42
CA GLU A 327 0.31 17.37 -7.27
C GLU A 327 1.31 16.92 -8.33
N THR A 328 2.17 15.96 -7.97
CA THR A 328 3.16 15.37 -8.87
C THR A 328 3.31 13.86 -8.68
N PHE A 329 3.46 13.17 -9.80
CA PHE A 329 3.87 11.77 -9.84
C PHE A 329 5.31 11.70 -10.34
N THR A 330 6.21 11.21 -9.50
CA THR A 330 7.60 11.00 -9.89
C THR A 330 7.81 9.52 -10.15
N ILE A 331 8.18 9.20 -11.38
CA ILE A 331 8.49 7.83 -11.78
C ILE A 331 9.98 7.77 -12.11
N GLU A 332 10.70 7.00 -11.31
CA GLU A 332 12.08 6.67 -11.54
C GLU A 332 12.13 5.52 -12.55
N GLY A 333 12.82 5.72 -13.66
CA GLY A 333 13.08 4.64 -14.60
C GLY A 333 14.16 3.71 -14.09
N THR A 334 14.30 2.59 -14.80
CA THR A 334 15.42 1.69 -14.56
C THR A 334 16.74 2.37 -14.93
N MET A 335 17.74 2.22 -14.08
CA MET A 335 19.09 2.69 -14.40
C MET A 335 19.62 1.98 -15.64
N SER A 336 20.46 2.66 -16.41
CA SER A 336 21.29 2.02 -17.43
C SER A 336 22.22 0.97 -16.81
N GLU A 337 22.79 0.12 -17.65
CA GLU A 337 23.94 -0.70 -17.27
C GLU A 337 25.12 0.14 -16.79
N ASP A 338 26.08 -0.49 -16.10
CA ASP A 338 27.31 0.13 -15.66
C ASP A 338 28.18 0.55 -16.86
N ILE A 339 28.51 1.84 -16.93
CA ILE A 339 29.36 2.38 -17.99
C ILE A 339 30.71 2.81 -17.42
N VAL A 340 31.79 2.24 -17.95
CA VAL A 340 33.14 2.58 -17.55
C VAL A 340 33.71 3.68 -18.46
N LEU A 341 34.19 4.75 -17.85
CA LEU A 341 34.91 5.85 -18.48
C LEU A 341 36.31 5.95 -17.89
N THR A 342 37.33 5.92 -18.76
CA THR A 342 38.73 6.18 -18.37
C THR A 342 39.03 7.65 -18.61
N GLY A 343 39.52 8.35 -17.58
CA GLY A 343 40.00 9.73 -17.76
C GLY A 343 41.13 9.76 -18.78
N LYS A 344 40.96 10.52 -19.85
CA LYS A 344 42.00 10.79 -20.84
C LYS A 344 42.87 11.95 -20.40
#